data_AF-A0A5E8HB63-F1
#
_entry.id   AF-A0A5E8HB63-F1
#
_cell.length_a   1.000
_cell.length_b   1.000
_cell.length_c   1.000
_cell.angle_alpha   90.00
_cell.angle_beta   90.00
_cell.angle_gamma   90.00
#
_symmetry.space_group_name_H-M   'P 1'
#
loop_
_entity.id
_entity.type
_entity.pdbx_description
1 polymer ?
#
loop_
_entity_poly.entity_id
_entity_poly.type
_entity_poly.pdbx_seq_one_letter_code
_entity_poly.pdbx_strand_id
1 'polypeptide(L)'
;MIFSNIKWIMLVSGIITCSMILSALHPTLGLTLTFGDSIDGNLANIIVRNWGLLIALVGGMMIYGAYNEVNRNLVLVVASISKTTFVVLNLIYGQSYLTKSGPALVFDSILVIIFVFYLFSKSSKK
;
A
#
# COMPACT_ATOMS: atom_id res chain seq x y z
N MET A 1 -1.25 -20.63 11.13
CA MET A 1 -2.39 -19.97 10.46
C MET A 1 -1.95 -18.89 9.45
N ILE A 2 -1.14 -17.88 9.85
CA ILE A 2 -0.66 -16.80 8.94
C ILE A 2 0.10 -17.33 7.71
N PHE A 3 1.02 -18.28 7.90
CA PHE A 3 1.81 -18.85 6.80
C PHE A 3 0.97 -19.53 5.70
N SER A 4 -0.14 -20.18 6.09
CA SER A 4 -1.03 -20.85 5.13
C SER A 4 -1.86 -19.86 4.31
N ASN A 5 -2.06 -18.65 4.82
CA ASN A 5 -2.94 -17.65 4.23
C ASN A 5 -2.19 -16.47 3.61
N ILE A 6 -0.86 -16.38 3.76
CA ILE A 6 -0.08 -15.22 3.29
C ILE A 6 -0.29 -14.97 1.80
N LYS A 7 -0.39 -16.02 0.98
CA LYS A 7 -0.68 -15.92 -0.45
C LYS A 7 -1.99 -15.16 -0.70
N TRP A 8 -3.06 -15.53 -0.01
CA TRP A 8 -4.37 -14.90 -0.15
C TRP A 8 -4.38 -13.47 0.39
N ILE A 9 -3.70 -13.24 1.51
CA ILE A 9 -3.55 -11.89 2.08
C ILE A 9 -2.85 -11.00 1.06
N MET A 10 -1.72 -11.43 0.50
CA MET A 10 -0.99 -10.69 -0.54
C MET A 10 -1.82 -10.44 -1.80
N LEU A 11 -2.62 -11.42 -2.25
CA LEU A 11 -3.48 -11.24 -3.42
C LEU A 11 -4.56 -10.20 -3.20
N VAL A 12 -5.37 -10.36 -2.16
CA VAL A 12 -6.50 -9.47 -1.89
C VAL A 12 -6.00 -8.06 -1.62
N SER A 13 -4.99 -7.92 -0.75
CA SER A 13 -4.42 -6.61 -0.46
C SER A 13 -3.66 -6.01 -1.64
N GLY A 14 -3.04 -6.83 -2.49
CA GLY A 14 -2.41 -6.40 -3.73
C GLY A 14 -3.42 -5.82 -4.71
N ILE A 15 -4.56 -6.51 -4.92
CA ILE A 15 -5.67 -6.02 -5.77
C ILE A 15 -6.22 -4.70 -5.24
N ILE A 16 -6.48 -4.60 -3.93
CA ILE A 16 -6.95 -3.36 -3.31
C ILE A 16 -5.91 -2.25 -3.51
N THR A 17 -4.63 -2.54 -3.32
CA THR A 17 -3.54 -1.56 -3.51
C THR A 17 -3.42 -1.12 -4.98
N CYS A 18 -3.64 -2.03 -5.95
CA CYS A 18 -3.68 -1.72 -7.38
C CYS A 18 -4.78 -0.72 -7.76
N SER A 19 -5.84 -0.58 -6.94
CA SER A 19 -6.90 0.43 -7.20
C SER A 19 -6.35 1.85 -7.28
N MET A 20 -5.17 2.12 -6.71
CA MET A 20 -4.48 3.40 -6.81
C MET A 20 -4.06 3.79 -8.24
N ILE A 21 -4.18 2.87 -9.20
CA ILE A 21 -4.11 3.23 -10.62
C ILE A 21 -5.16 4.27 -11.01
N LEU A 22 -6.28 4.35 -10.28
CA LEU A 22 -7.26 5.42 -10.44
C LEU A 22 -6.65 6.81 -10.18
N SER A 23 -5.78 6.96 -9.19
CA SER A 23 -5.03 8.21 -8.95
C SER A 23 -4.04 8.52 -10.07
N ALA A 24 -3.53 7.49 -10.76
CA ALA A 24 -2.69 7.63 -11.94
C ALA A 24 -3.46 8.10 -13.19
N LEU A 25 -4.71 7.68 -13.34
CA LEU A 25 -5.55 8.02 -14.48
C LEU A 25 -6.34 9.32 -14.26
N HIS A 26 -6.84 9.53 -13.05
CA HIS A 26 -7.69 10.65 -12.66
C HIS A 26 -7.27 11.24 -11.29
N PRO A 27 -6.24 12.13 -11.28
CA PRO A 27 -5.60 12.63 -10.06
C PRO A 27 -6.54 13.22 -9.01
N THR A 28 -7.44 14.10 -9.45
CA THR A 28 -8.43 14.75 -8.57
C THR A 28 -9.31 13.71 -7.90
N LEU A 29 -9.79 12.72 -8.65
CA LEU A 29 -10.67 11.68 -8.13
C LEU A 29 -9.92 10.79 -7.12
N GLY A 30 -8.68 10.42 -7.44
CA GLY A 30 -7.81 9.67 -6.55
C GLY A 30 -7.61 10.38 -5.21
N LEU A 31 -7.24 11.65 -5.23
CA LEU A 31 -7.07 12.45 -4.02
C LEU A 31 -8.38 12.62 -3.24
N THR A 32 -9.50 12.88 -3.91
CA THR A 32 -10.79 13.05 -3.23
C THR A 32 -11.28 11.75 -2.58
N LEU A 33 -11.03 10.59 -3.21
CA LEU A 33 -11.38 9.29 -2.63
C LEU A 33 -10.50 8.96 -1.42
N THR A 34 -9.20 9.27 -1.47
CA THR A 34 -8.24 8.96 -0.40
C THR A 34 -8.27 9.96 0.75
N PHE A 35 -8.27 11.25 0.46
CA PHE A 35 -8.07 12.34 1.43
C PHE A 35 -9.30 13.24 1.59
N GLY A 36 -10.26 13.18 0.66
CA GLY A 36 -11.45 14.04 0.72
C GLY A 36 -11.19 15.46 0.22
N ASP A 37 -10.03 15.67 -0.40
CA ASP A 37 -9.53 16.95 -0.88
C ASP A 37 -8.81 16.75 -2.22
N SER A 38 -8.42 17.85 -2.87
CA SER A 38 -7.69 17.83 -4.14
C SER A 38 -6.62 18.92 -4.19
N ILE A 39 -5.63 18.74 -5.05
CA ILE A 39 -4.59 19.73 -5.31
C ILE A 39 -4.61 20.05 -6.79
N ASP A 40 -4.66 21.34 -7.12
CA ASP A 40 -4.73 21.82 -8.49
C ASP A 40 -3.35 22.15 -9.08
N GLY A 41 -3.29 22.14 -10.42
CA GLY A 41 -2.12 22.57 -11.20
C GLY A 41 -1.39 21.44 -11.91
N ASN A 42 -0.65 21.80 -12.97
CA ASN A 42 0.01 20.83 -13.85
C ASN A 42 1.08 19.99 -13.13
N LEU A 43 1.88 20.62 -12.25
CA LEU A 43 2.89 19.89 -11.47
C LEU A 43 2.25 18.93 -10.46
N ALA A 44 1.21 19.38 -9.75
CA ALA A 44 0.47 18.54 -8.81
C ALA A 44 -0.12 17.31 -9.52
N ASN A 45 -0.71 17.50 -10.70
CA ASN A 45 -1.22 16.41 -11.53
C ASN A 45 -0.12 15.38 -11.85
N ILE A 46 1.06 15.80 -12.29
CA ILE A 46 2.16 14.87 -12.60
C ILE A 46 2.60 14.10 -11.34
N ILE A 47 2.72 14.78 -10.20
CA ILE A 47 3.15 14.16 -8.93
C ILE A 47 2.13 13.11 -8.47
N VAL A 48 0.84 13.45 -8.46
CA VAL A 48 -0.23 12.53 -8.02
C VAL A 48 -0.33 11.34 -8.96
N ARG A 49 -0.18 11.56 -10.28
CA ARG A 49 -0.21 10.45 -11.24
C ARG A 49 0.93 9.46 -11.00
N ASN A 50 2.14 9.99 -10.84
CA ASN A 50 3.32 9.18 -10.57
C ASN A 50 3.20 8.44 -9.23
N TRP A 51 2.78 9.15 -8.17
CA TRP A 51 2.57 8.56 -6.85
C TRP A 51 1.55 7.41 -6.88
N GLY A 52 0.39 7.61 -7.52
CA GLY A 52 -0.63 6.58 -7.68
C GLY A 52 -0.13 5.36 -8.44
N LEU A 53 0.65 5.57 -9.51
CA LEU A 53 1.25 4.49 -10.30
C LEU A 53 2.27 3.69 -9.49
N LEU A 54 3.12 4.36 -8.70
CA LEU A 54 4.09 3.67 -7.83
C LEU A 54 3.40 2.79 -6.79
N ILE A 55 2.30 3.26 -6.19
CA ILE A 55 1.51 2.44 -5.26
C ILE A 55 0.88 1.25 -5.99
N ALA A 56 0.31 1.48 -7.18
CA ALA A 56 -0.26 0.39 -7.97
C ALA A 56 0.80 -0.66 -8.35
N LEU A 57 2.04 -0.26 -8.64
CA LEU A 57 3.15 -1.17 -8.88
C LEU A 57 3.50 -2.00 -7.63
N VAL A 58 3.49 -1.41 -6.43
CA VAL A 58 3.64 -2.17 -5.19
C VAL A 58 2.52 -3.20 -5.04
N GLY A 59 1.27 -2.83 -5.36
CA GLY A 59 0.15 -3.78 -5.42
C GLY A 59 0.39 -4.93 -6.42
N GLY A 60 0.90 -4.62 -7.61
CA GLY A 60 1.28 -5.61 -8.61
C GLY A 60 2.40 -6.54 -8.14
N MET A 61 3.41 -5.99 -7.45
CA MET A 61 4.46 -6.78 -6.81
C MET A 61 3.88 -7.73 -5.75
N MET A 62 2.91 -7.29 -4.95
CA MET A 62 2.23 -8.14 -3.95
C MET A 62 1.49 -9.31 -4.61
N ILE A 63 0.77 -9.06 -5.70
CA ILE A 63 0.11 -10.11 -6.49
C ILE A 63 1.17 -11.10 -7.02
N TYR A 64 2.26 -10.59 -7.59
CA TYR A 64 3.36 -11.43 -8.08
C TYR A 64 4.02 -12.27 -6.97
N GLY A 65 4.36 -11.66 -5.84
CA GLY A 65 4.99 -12.32 -4.69
C GLY A 65 4.08 -13.33 -3.98
N ALA A 66 2.76 -13.24 -4.20
CA ALA A 66 1.83 -14.26 -3.74
C ALA A 66 2.09 -15.62 -4.42
N TYR A 67 2.39 -15.60 -5.73
CA TYR A 67 2.66 -16.79 -6.53
C TYR A 67 4.15 -17.16 -6.62
N ASN A 68 5.06 -16.20 -6.46
CA ASN A 68 6.50 -16.45 -6.50
C ASN A 68 7.12 -16.46 -5.09
N GLU A 69 7.36 -17.66 -4.55
CA GLU A 69 7.87 -17.83 -3.18
C GLU A 69 9.30 -17.33 -2.98
N VAL A 70 10.12 -17.39 -4.03
CA VAL A 70 11.52 -16.96 -4.02
C VAL A 70 11.60 -15.45 -3.78
N ASN A 71 10.75 -14.69 -4.49
CA ASN A 71 10.72 -13.22 -4.41
C ASN A 71 9.78 -12.69 -3.32
N ARG A 72 8.96 -13.54 -2.70
CA ARG A 72 7.94 -13.15 -1.70
C ARG A 72 8.51 -12.29 -0.58
N ASN A 73 9.66 -12.66 -0.01
CA ASN A 73 10.22 -11.93 1.12
C ASN A 73 10.60 -10.48 0.73
N LEU A 74 11.23 -10.30 -0.44
CA LEU A 74 11.59 -8.98 -0.96
C LEU A 74 10.34 -8.13 -1.18
N VAL A 75 9.31 -8.71 -1.81
CA VAL A 75 8.03 -8.03 -2.04
C VAL A 75 7.40 -7.58 -0.72
N LEU A 76 7.37 -8.44 0.30
CA LEU A 76 6.80 -8.11 1.61
C LEU A 76 7.56 -6.98 2.30
N VAL A 77 8.90 -6.94 2.18
CA VAL A 77 9.73 -5.84 2.70
C VAL A 77 9.38 -4.53 2.00
N VAL A 78 9.39 -4.51 0.66
CA VAL A 78 9.07 -3.31 -0.13
C VAL A 78 7.66 -2.81 0.16
N ALA A 79 6.67 -3.71 0.20
CA ALA A 79 5.30 -3.37 0.54
C ALA A 79 5.17 -2.81 1.96
N SER A 80 5.87 -3.40 2.94
CA SER A 80 5.86 -2.92 4.33
C SER A 80 6.45 -1.51 4.42
N ILE A 81 7.61 -1.26 3.81
CA ILE A 81 8.24 0.07 3.80
C ILE A 81 7.33 1.12 3.16
N SER A 82 6.74 0.80 2.00
CA SER A 82 5.83 1.71 1.31
C SER A 82 4.61 2.05 2.15
N LYS A 83 3.97 1.04 2.76
CA LYS A 83 2.78 1.22 3.59
C LYS A 83 3.09 1.94 4.90
N THR A 84 4.19 1.60 5.57
CA THR A 84 4.65 2.33 6.76
C THR A 84 4.92 3.79 6.45
N THR A 85 5.56 4.10 5.32
CA THR A 85 5.77 5.50 4.90
C THR A 85 4.45 6.24 4.73
N PHE A 86 3.47 5.66 4.04
CA PHE A 86 2.14 6.25 3.89
C PHE A 86 1.45 6.49 5.25
N VAL A 87 1.49 5.49 6.13
CA VAL A 87 0.87 5.56 7.46
C VAL A 87 1.53 6.66 8.30
N VAL A 88 2.85 6.65 8.42
CA VAL A 88 3.61 7.60 9.24
C VAL A 88 3.43 9.03 8.73
N LEU A 89 3.49 9.27 7.42
CA LEU A 89 3.29 10.61 6.86
C LEU A 89 1.88 11.15 7.14
N ASN A 90 0.85 10.32 7.06
CA ASN A 90 -0.52 10.75 7.39
C ASN A 90 -0.70 11.03 8.88
N LEU A 91 -0.06 10.24 9.75
CA LEU A 91 -0.14 10.45 11.20
C LEU A 91 0.62 11.71 11.65
N ILE A 92 1.69 12.10 10.95
CA ILE A 92 2.51 13.27 11.29
C ILE A 92 2.06 14.55 10.59
N TYR A 93 1.60 14.47 9.34
CA TYR A 93 1.30 15.64 8.50
C TYR A 93 -0.13 15.66 7.93
N GLY A 94 -0.87 14.55 8.02
CA GLY A 94 -2.18 14.36 7.37
C GLY A 94 -3.38 14.37 8.31
N GLN A 95 -3.25 14.98 9.50
CA GLN A 95 -4.25 14.92 10.57
C GLN A 95 -5.63 15.43 10.11
N SER A 96 -5.65 16.47 9.29
CA SER A 96 -6.87 17.03 8.69
C SER A 96 -7.62 16.05 7.77
N TYR A 97 -6.93 15.04 7.24
CA TYR A 97 -7.47 14.08 6.27
C TYR A 97 -7.83 12.72 6.89
N LEU A 98 -7.52 12.50 8.18
CA LEU A 98 -7.70 11.21 8.85
C LEU A 98 -9.14 10.68 8.80
N THR A 99 -10.14 11.57 8.77
CA THR A 99 -11.53 11.17 8.63
C THR A 99 -11.78 10.41 7.32
N LYS A 100 -11.11 10.80 6.23
CA LYS A 100 -11.26 10.15 4.92
C LYS A 100 -10.21 9.05 4.69
N SER A 101 -8.94 9.30 5.05
CA SER A 101 -7.85 8.33 4.84
C SER A 101 -7.77 7.25 5.92
N GLY A 102 -8.47 7.41 7.04
CA GLY A 102 -8.47 6.52 8.21
C GLY A 102 -8.68 5.04 7.89
N PRO A 103 -9.68 4.65 7.07
CA PRO A 103 -9.87 3.25 6.69
C PRO A 103 -8.66 2.65 5.98
N ALA A 104 -8.01 3.41 5.07
CA ALA A 104 -6.81 2.97 4.38
C ALA A 104 -5.62 2.85 5.35
N LEU A 105 -5.49 3.78 6.31
CA LEU A 105 -4.46 3.77 7.34
C LEU A 105 -4.55 2.54 8.25
N VAL A 106 -5.76 2.20 8.71
CA VAL A 106 -6.00 1.02 9.54
C VAL A 106 -5.69 -0.25 8.75
N PHE A 107 -6.19 -0.34 7.52
CA PHE A 107 -5.92 -1.48 6.63
C PHE A 107 -4.41 -1.69 6.41
N ASP A 108 -3.69 -0.63 6.05
CA ASP A 108 -2.26 -0.70 5.79
C ASP A 108 -1.46 -1.02 7.05
N SER A 109 -1.86 -0.50 8.21
CA SER A 109 -1.22 -0.83 9.50
C SER A 109 -1.36 -2.32 9.84
N ILE A 110 -2.55 -2.90 9.64
CA ILE A 110 -2.79 -4.34 9.86
C ILE A 110 -1.90 -5.16 8.92
N LEU A 111 -1.83 -4.78 7.64
CA LEU A 111 -0.99 -5.49 6.66
C LEU A 111 0.50 -5.41 7.01
N VAL A 112 1.00 -4.24 7.40
CA VAL A 112 2.39 -4.08 7.85
C VAL A 112 2.68 -5.02 9.00
N ILE A 113 1.83 -5.07 10.03
CA ILE A 113 2.01 -5.98 11.18
C ILE A 113 2.06 -7.44 10.71
N ILE A 114 1.14 -7.87 9.85
CA ILE A 114 1.10 -9.24 9.31
C ILE A 114 2.38 -9.56 8.50
N PHE A 115 2.81 -8.66 7.62
CA PHE A 115 3.97 -8.86 6.74
C PHE A 115 5.27 -8.90 7.55
N VAL A 116 5.43 -7.99 8.49
CA VAL A 116 6.59 -7.95 9.39
C VAL A 116 6.63 -9.21 10.25
N PHE A 117 5.51 -9.62 10.84
CA PHE A 117 5.44 -10.84 11.64
C PHE A 117 5.77 -12.09 10.81
N TYR A 118 5.28 -12.18 9.57
CA TYR A 118 5.63 -13.26 8.63
C TYR A 118 7.14 -13.30 8.36
N LEU A 119 7.75 -12.15 8.07
CA LEU A 119 9.19 -12.04 7.75
C LEU A 119 10.06 -12.49 8.93
N PHE A 120 9.76 -12.04 10.15
CA PHE A 120 10.49 -12.47 11.35
C PHE A 120 10.30 -13.95 11.68
N SER A 121 9.06 -14.44 11.58
CA SER A 121 8.76 -15.85 11.86
C SER A 121 9.44 -16.81 10.87
N LYS A 122 9.66 -16.38 9.61
CA LYS A 122 10.41 -17.16 8.61
C LYS A 122 11.92 -17.10 8.84
N SER A 123 12.45 -15.93 9.24
CA SER A 123 13.87 -15.79 9.57
C SER A 123 14.28 -16.63 10.77
N SER A 124 13.40 -16.80 11.76
CA SER A 124 13.66 -17.61 12.96
C SER A 124 13.66 -19.12 12.72
N LYS A 125 13.20 -19.60 11.56
CA LYS A 125 13.15 -21.02 11.18
C LYS A 125 14.29 -21.44 10.25
N LYS A 126 15.26 -20.54 10.04
CA LYS A 126 16.45 -20.77 9.24
C LYS A 126 17.62 -21.09 10.16
#